data_AF-F4GXE5-F1
#
_entry.id   AF-F4GXE5-F1
#
_cell.length_a   1.000
_cell.length_b   1.000
_cell.length_c   1.000
_cell.angle_alpha   90.00
_cell.angle_beta   90.00
_cell.angle_gamma   90.00
#
_symmetry.space_group_name_H-M   'P 1'
#
loop_
_entity.id
_entity.type
_entity.pdbx_description
1 polymer ?
#
loop_
_entity_poly.entity_id
_entity_poly.type
_entity_poly.pdbx_seq_one_letter_code
_entity_poly.pdbx_strand_id
1 'polypeptide(L)'
;MRVQELQKKVAAQQETNDALLARNNALQAEVQDLKSGTDAIEERARGELGMIREGEIYVQILKPNEREPQVKTPKIPERKGN
;
A
#
# COMPACT_ATOMS: atom_id res chain seq x y z
N MET A 1 0.61 17.11 48.32
CA MET A 1 -0.35 17.37 47.22
C MET A 1 0.21 17.12 45.81
N ARG A 2 1.52 17.21 45.55
CA ARG A 2 2.12 17.05 44.21
C ARG A 2 1.92 15.69 43.51
N VAL A 3 1.87 14.60 44.29
CA VAL A 3 1.67 13.23 43.75
C VAL A 3 0.27 13.05 43.18
N GLN A 4 -0.76 13.61 43.82
CA GLN A 4 -2.15 13.51 43.37
C GLN A 4 -2.38 14.28 42.06
N GLU A 5 -1.73 15.43 41.87
CA GLU A 5 -1.78 16.16 40.60
C GLU A 5 -1.09 15.41 39.46
N LEU A 6 0.05 14.78 39.73
CA LEU A 6 0.75 13.96 38.73
C LEU A 6 -0.07 12.73 38.35
N GLN A 7 -0.70 12.06 39.32
CA GLN A 7 -1.60 10.93 39.06
C GLN A 7 -2.79 11.33 38.18
N LYS A 8 -3.41 12.50 38.43
CA LYS A 8 -4.48 13.03 37.57
C LYS A 8 -4.01 13.30 36.14
N LYS A 9 -2.79 13.85 35.96
CA LYS A 9 -2.21 14.07 34.63
C LYS A 9 -1.93 12.77 33.89
N VAL A 10 -1.41 11.76 34.59
CA VAL A 10 -1.17 10.42 34.01
C VAL A 10 -2.49 9.78 33.58
N ALA A 11 -3.53 9.85 34.41
CA ALA A 11 -4.85 9.31 34.07
C ALA A 11 -5.45 9.99 32.82
N ALA A 12 -5.40 11.32 32.74
CA ALA A 12 -5.87 12.06 31.58
C ALA A 12 -5.06 11.74 30.30
N GLN A 13 -3.74 11.58 30.44
CA GLN A 13 -2.90 11.19 29.31
C GLN A 13 -3.19 9.76 28.85
N GLN A 14 -3.46 8.84 29.78
CA GLN A 14 -3.81 7.46 29.45
C GLN A 14 -5.12 7.40 28.66
N GLU A 15 -6.15 8.12 29.10
CA GLU A 15 -7.43 8.22 28.39
C GLU A 15 -7.25 8.77 26.97
N THR A 16 -6.39 9.79 26.82
CA THR A 16 -6.06 10.35 25.50
C THR A 16 -5.34 9.34 24.62
N ASN A 17 -4.38 8.60 25.17
CA ASN A 17 -3.64 7.58 24.44
C ASN A 17 -4.55 6.43 24.01
N ASP A 18 -5.47 6.00 24.86
CA ASP A 18 -6.43 4.92 24.56
C ASP A 18 -7.37 5.33 23.42
N ALA A 19 -7.85 6.58 23.42
CA ALA A 19 -8.66 7.12 22.33
C ALA A 19 -7.87 7.20 21.00
N LEU A 20 -6.61 7.62 21.06
CA LEU A 20 -5.73 7.67 19.88
C LEU A 20 -5.44 6.28 19.32
N LEU A 21 -5.20 5.29 20.19
CA LEU A 21 -4.99 3.90 19.79
C LEU A 21 -6.23 3.32 19.09
N ALA A 22 -7.43 3.55 19.65
CA ALA A 22 -8.67 3.12 19.02
C ALA A 22 -8.84 3.70 17.61
N ARG A 23 -8.56 5.00 17.44
CA ARG A 23 -8.58 5.65 16.13
C ARG A 23 -7.55 5.08 15.17
N ASN A 24 -6.33 4.84 15.65
CA ASN A 24 -5.26 4.29 14.81
C ASN A 24 -5.62 2.89 14.30
N ASN A 25 -6.15 2.04 15.17
CA ASN A 25 -6.61 0.70 14.82
C ASN A 25 -7.72 0.74 13.75
N ALA A 26 -8.67 1.67 13.87
CA ALA A 26 -9.74 1.84 12.88
C ALA A 26 -9.18 2.28 11.51
N LEU A 27 -8.28 3.26 11.50
CA LEU A 27 -7.63 3.73 10.26
C LEU A 27 -6.77 2.64 9.63
N GLN A 28 -6.09 1.82 10.44
CA GLN A 28 -5.27 0.73 9.95
C GLN A 28 -6.12 -0.35 9.27
N ALA A 29 -7.28 -0.67 9.83
CA ALA A 29 -8.24 -1.58 9.21
C ALA A 29 -8.76 -1.02 7.87
N GLU A 30 -9.08 0.28 7.82
CA GLU A 30 -9.50 0.95 6.58
C GLU A 30 -8.40 0.92 5.51
N VAL A 31 -7.16 1.20 5.88
CA VAL A 31 -6.01 1.11 4.96
C VAL A 31 -5.80 -0.32 4.47
N GLN A 32 -6.00 -1.32 5.32
CA GLN A 32 -5.86 -2.73 4.93
C GLN A 32 -6.96 -3.17 3.98
N ASP A 33 -8.21 -2.74 4.21
CA ASP A 33 -9.35 -2.99 3.32
C ASP A 33 -9.16 -2.32 1.95
N LEU A 34 -8.69 -1.06 1.95
CA LEU A 34 -8.37 -0.36 0.71
C LEU A 34 -7.26 -1.08 -0.06
N LYS A 35 -6.18 -1.50 0.61
CA LYS A 35 -5.07 -2.24 -0.01
C LYS A 35 -5.55 -3.55 -0.62
N SER A 36 -6.27 -4.39 0.13
CA SER A 36 -6.78 -5.66 -0.38
C SER A 36 -7.76 -5.47 -1.56
N GLY A 37 -8.57 -4.40 -1.52
CA GLY A 37 -9.44 -4.01 -2.62
C GLY A 37 -8.67 -3.56 -3.88
N THR A 38 -7.57 -2.82 -3.71
CA THR A 38 -6.73 -2.36 -4.83
C THR A 38 -5.81 -3.45 -5.38
N ASP A 39 -5.33 -4.36 -4.54
CA ASP A 39 -4.43 -5.44 -4.92
C ASP A 39 -5.08 -6.37 -5.94
N ALA A 40 -6.39 -6.62 -5.81
CA ALA A 40 -7.16 -7.41 -6.77
C ALA A 40 -7.25 -6.74 -8.16
N ILE A 41 -7.31 -5.41 -8.20
CA ILE A 41 -7.36 -4.64 -9.45
C ILE A 41 -5.96 -4.59 -10.08
N GLU A 42 -4.94 -4.42 -9.25
CA GLU A 42 -3.54 -4.37 -9.68
C GLU A 42 -3.06 -5.71 -10.25
N GLU A 43 -3.41 -6.83 -9.62
CA GLU A 43 -3.09 -8.17 -10.12
C GLU A 43 -3.72 -8.42 -11.50
N ARG A 44 -4.97 -8.01 -11.70
CA ARG A 44 -5.63 -8.09 -13.02
C ARG A 44 -4.95 -7.17 -14.04
N ALA A 45 -4.60 -5.94 -13.66
CA ALA A 45 -3.93 -4.99 -14.57
C ALA A 45 -2.53 -5.48 -14.98
N ARG A 46 -1.77 -6.08 -14.06
CA ARG A 46 -0.43 -6.64 -14.33
C ARG A 46 -0.51 -7.96 -15.10
N GLY A 47 -1.42 -8.86 -14.74
CA GLY A 47 -1.55 -10.19 -15.33
C GLY A 47 -2.26 -10.22 -16.69
N GLU A 48 -3.35 -9.46 -16.85
CA GLU A 48 -4.18 -9.51 -18.08
C GLU A 48 -3.81 -8.40 -19.09
N LEU A 49 -3.42 -7.22 -18.60
CA LEU A 49 -3.20 -6.04 -19.46
C LEU A 49 -1.73 -5.65 -19.63
N GLY A 50 -0.81 -6.31 -18.91
CA GLY A 50 0.62 -5.99 -18.97
C GLY A 50 0.92 -4.54 -18.58
N MET A 51 0.10 -3.94 -17.72
CA MET A 51 0.33 -2.57 -17.24
C MET A 51 1.54 -2.55 -16.29
N ILE A 52 2.54 -1.74 -16.64
CA ILE A 52 3.76 -1.51 -15.86
C ILE A 52 3.80 -0.01 -15.52
N ARG A 53 4.10 0.36 -14.27
CA ARG A 53 4.21 1.78 -13.89
C ARG A 53 5.53 2.37 -14.40
N GLU A 54 5.59 3.70 -14.53
CA GLU A 54 6.84 4.38 -14.89
C GLU A 54 7.94 4.10 -13.86
N GLY A 55 9.09 3.62 -14.32
CA GLY A 55 10.25 3.28 -13.46
C GLY A 55 10.25 1.87 -12.87
N GLU A 56 9.26 1.02 -13.18
CA GLU A 56 9.23 -0.38 -12.73
C GLU A 56 9.90 -1.33 -13.74
N ILE A 57 10.56 -2.39 -13.23
CA ILE A 57 11.11 -3.49 -14.03
C ILE A 57 10.24 -4.72 -13.82
N TYR A 58 9.56 -5.19 -14.87
CA TYR A 58 8.74 -6.41 -14.83
C TYR A 58 9.57 -7.62 -15.30
N VAL A 59 9.64 -8.67 -14.47
CA VAL A 59 10.36 -9.90 -14.77
C VAL A 59 9.38 -11.06 -14.72
N GLN A 60 9.16 -11.74 -15.85
CA GLN A 60 8.35 -12.94 -15.94
C GLN A 60 9.24 -14.17 -16.09
N ILE A 61 9.12 -15.13 -15.18
CA ILE A 61 9.85 -16.40 -15.24
C ILE A 61 8.99 -17.40 -16.03
N LEU A 62 9.45 -17.76 -17.22
CA LEU A 62 8.80 -18.75 -18.08
C LEU A 62 9.31 -20.16 -17.75
N LYS A 63 8.44 -21.15 -17.84
CA LYS A 63 8.85 -22.56 -17.77
C LYS A 63 9.57 -22.96 -19.06
N PRO A 64 10.43 -23.99 -19.02
CA PRO A 64 11.07 -24.51 -20.23
C PRO A 64 9.99 -24.93 -21.26
N ASN A 65 10.13 -24.45 -22.50
CA ASN A 65 9.20 -24.64 -23.64
C ASN A 65 7.87 -23.88 -23.57
N GLU A 66 7.73 -22.89 -22.69
CA GLU A 66 6.59 -21.99 -22.70
C GLU A 66 6.75 -20.93 -23.80
N ARG A 67 5.69 -20.65 -24.56
CA ARG A 67 5.74 -19.66 -25.66
C ARG A 67 5.94 -18.28 -25.07
N GLU A 68 6.84 -17.50 -25.68
CA GLU A 68 7.09 -16.12 -25.27
C GLU A 68 5.76 -15.33 -25.23
N PRO A 69 5.45 -14.67 -24.11
CA PRO A 69 4.23 -13.90 -23.98
C PRO A 69 4.29 -12.72 -24.96
N GLN A 70 3.22 -12.50 -25.72
CA GLN A 70 3.09 -11.32 -26.56
C GLN A 70 2.73 -10.12 -25.65
N VAL A 71 3.76 -9.51 -25.07
CA VAL A 71 3.59 -8.33 -24.20
C VAL A 71 3.12 -7.16 -25.07
N LYS A 72 1.86 -6.74 -24.91
CA LYS A 72 1.36 -5.47 -25.44
C LYS A 72 1.87 -4.34 -24.54
N THR A 73 3.17 -4.10 -24.54
CA THR A 73 3.76 -3.04 -23.72
C THR A 73 3.16 -1.70 -24.15
N PRO A 74 2.56 -0.91 -23.24
CA PRO A 74 2.25 0.48 -23.54
C PRO A 74 3.56 1.19 -23.87
N LYS A 75 3.66 1.76 -25.08
CA LYS A 75 4.84 2.49 -25.54
C LYS A 75 5.01 3.71 -24.65
N ILE A 76 5.92 3.65 -23.67
CA ILE A 76 6.27 4.80 -22.83
C ILE A 76 6.75 5.90 -23.80
N PRO A 77 6.09 7.08 -23.84
CA PRO A 77 6.50 8.13 -24.75
C PRO A 77 7.94 8.53 -24.42
N GLU A 78 8.81 8.47 -25.41
CA GLU A 78 10.21 8.90 -25.29
C GLU A 78 10.22 10.34 -24.75
N ARG A 79 10.75 10.52 -23.54
CA ARG A 79 10.94 11.83 -22.94
C ARG A 79 12.03 12.51 -23.77
N LYS A 80 11.64 13.27 -24.79
CA LYS A 80 12.56 14.11 -25.56
C LYS A 80 13.19 15.10 -24.59
N GLY A 81 14.49 14.93 -24.35
CA GLY A 81 15.28 15.81 -23.51
C GLY A 81 15.24 17.24 -24.06
N ASN A 82 15.05 18.20 -23.15
CA ASN A 82 15.28 19.62 -23.37
C ASN A 82 15.98 20.16 -22.11
#